data_AF-A0A9E6DT15-F1
#
_entry.id   AF-A0A9E6DT15-F1
#
_cell.length_a   1.000
_cell.length_b   1.000
_cell.length_c   1.000
_cell.angle_alpha   90.00
_cell.angle_beta   90.00
_cell.angle_gamma   90.00
#
_symmetry.space_group_name_H-M   'P 1'
#
loop_
_entity.id
_entity.type
_entity.pdbx_description
1 polymer ?
#
loop_
_entity_poly.entity_id
_entity_poly.type
_entity_poly.pdbx_seq_one_letter_code
_entity_poly.pdbx_strand_id
1 'polypeptide(L)'
;MAKPNERDANYFYQQLSAGVKADLSRQQGEEFLRVLNRAVSVPSQKLLSLQLSFWCFRHFYLVLYWGLDSRARERTSAVPIVSGLLANGTLILSKGICFILASLIIFWVAYEIKSLLGVDLFKNFHLVDLIRSLL
;
A
#
# COMPACT_ATOMS: atom_id res chain seq x y z
N MET A 1 11.75 15.57 -15.99
CA MET A 1 11.60 14.11 -15.83
C MET A 1 11.00 13.57 -17.12
N ALA A 2 11.77 12.83 -17.91
CA ALA A 2 11.29 12.24 -19.16
C ALA A 2 10.23 11.16 -18.84
N LYS A 3 9.07 11.21 -19.52
CA LYS A 3 8.02 10.19 -19.37
C LYS A 3 8.62 8.82 -19.72
N PRO A 4 8.36 7.77 -18.93
CA PRO A 4 8.83 6.43 -19.27
C PRO A 4 8.23 6.06 -20.63
N ASN A 5 9.05 5.49 -21.52
CA ASN A 5 8.69 5.03 -22.87
C ASN A 5 7.30 4.36 -22.88
N GLU A 6 6.25 5.13 -23.19
CA GLU A 6 4.89 4.63 -23.27
C GLU A 6 4.80 3.81 -24.55
N ARG A 7 4.80 2.48 -24.39
CA ARG A 7 4.48 1.53 -25.46
C ARG A 7 2.99 1.68 -25.79
N ASP A 8 2.64 2.79 -26.42
CA ASP A 8 1.26 3.15 -26.78
C ASP A 8 0.86 2.50 -28.12
N ALA A 9 -0.40 2.68 -28.52
CA ALA A 9 -0.89 2.15 -29.80
C ALA A 9 -0.07 2.65 -31.01
N ASN A 10 0.43 3.89 -30.96
CA ASN A 10 1.21 4.48 -32.03
C ASN A 10 2.60 3.85 -32.14
N TYR A 11 3.23 3.54 -31.01
CA TYR A 11 4.52 2.84 -30.96
C TYR A 11 4.44 1.50 -31.70
N PHE A 12 3.39 0.71 -31.46
CA PHE A 12 3.20 -0.57 -32.16
C PHE A 12 2.76 -0.40 -33.61
N TYR A 13 1.92 0.59 -33.91
CA TYR A 13 1.55 0.92 -35.29
C TYR A 13 2.79 1.31 -36.12
N GLN A 14 3.76 1.98 -35.50
CA GLN A 14 5.00 2.38 -36.18
C GLN A 14 5.90 1.20 -36.55
N GLN A 15 5.79 0.07 -35.85
CA GLN A 15 6.56 -1.15 -36.12
C GLN A 15 6.04 -1.99 -37.30
N LEU A 16 4.86 -1.67 -37.84
CA LEU A 16 4.37 -2.33 -39.05
C LEU A 16 5.36 -2.13 -40.20
N SER A 17 5.58 -3.19 -40.98
CA SER A 17 6.43 -3.11 -42.17
C SER A 17 5.85 -2.11 -43.18
N ALA A 18 6.74 -1.47 -43.95
CA ALA A 18 6.35 -0.45 -44.91
C ALA A 18 5.34 -0.95 -45.94
N GLY A 19 5.42 -2.23 -46.36
CA GLY A 19 4.46 -2.85 -47.27
C GLY A 19 3.07 -2.98 -46.65
N VAL A 20 2.97 -3.46 -45.41
CA VAL A 20 1.68 -3.58 -44.71
C VAL A 20 1.03 -2.22 -44.46
N LYS A 21 1.82 -1.17 -44.18
CA LYS A 21 1.31 0.20 -44.06
C LYS A 21 0.79 0.77 -45.37
N ALA A 22 1.44 0.45 -46.49
CA ALA A 22 1.05 0.94 -47.80
C ALA A 22 -0.25 0.28 -48.29
N ASP A 23 -0.48 -0.98 -47.92
CA ASP A 23 -1.68 -1.74 -48.31
C ASP A 23 -2.92 -1.39 -47.48
N LEU A 24 -2.73 -0.75 -46.32
CA LEU A 24 -3.84 -0.31 -45.47
C LEU A 24 -4.51 0.92 -46.06
N SER A 25 -5.81 0.81 -46.35
CA SER A 25 -6.63 1.99 -46.63
C SER A 25 -6.72 2.88 -45.39
N ARG A 26 -7.03 4.17 -45.59
CA ARG A 26 -7.15 5.12 -44.48
C ARG A 26 -8.15 4.66 -43.41
N GLN A 27 -9.29 4.11 -43.83
CA GLN A 27 -10.30 3.57 -42.91
C GLN A 27 -9.81 2.33 -42.16
N GLN A 28 -9.07 1.45 -42.83
CA GLN A 28 -8.48 0.27 -42.19
C GLN A 28 -7.40 0.66 -41.17
N GLY A 29 -6.59 1.68 -41.47
CA GLY A 29 -5.62 2.23 -40.53
C GLY A 29 -6.26 2.82 -39.28
N GLU A 30 -7.36 3.56 -39.44
CA GLU A 30 -8.12 4.14 -38.32
C GLU A 30 -8.74 3.06 -37.42
N GLU A 31 -9.38 2.04 -38.00
CA GLU A 31 -9.92 0.92 -37.22
C GLU A 31 -8.84 0.06 -36.56
N PHE A 32 -7.70 -0.13 -37.24
CA PHE A 32 -6.56 -0.85 -36.68
C PHE A 32 -5.98 -0.13 -35.46
N LEU A 33 -5.80 1.20 -35.54
CA LEU A 33 -5.42 2.03 -34.40
C LEU A 33 -6.46 1.98 -33.27
N ARG A 34 -7.76 1.92 -33.60
CA ARG A 34 -8.84 1.80 -32.62
C ARG A 34 -8.77 0.48 -31.84
N VAL A 35 -8.48 -0.62 -32.53
CA VAL A 35 -8.27 -1.94 -31.91
C VAL A 35 -7.01 -1.94 -31.04
N LEU A 36 -5.90 -1.41 -31.56
CA LEU A 36 -4.63 -1.28 -30.82
C LEU A 36 -4.79 -0.47 -29.53
N ASN A 37 -5.50 0.67 -29.58
CA ASN A 37 -5.78 1.47 -28.39
C ASN A 37 -6.59 0.71 -27.33
N ARG A 38 -7.38 -0.29 -27.72
CA ARG A 38 -8.14 -1.14 -26.80
C ARG A 38 -7.32 -2.32 -26.27
N ALA A 39 -6.43 -2.88 -27.11
CA ALA A 39 -5.65 -4.06 -26.81
C ALA A 39 -4.37 -3.76 -26.02
N VAL A 40 -3.74 -2.60 -26.28
CA VAL A 40 -2.53 -2.17 -25.57
C VAL A 40 -2.93 -1.70 -24.18
N SER A 41 -2.48 -2.44 -23.16
CA SER A 41 -2.72 -2.04 -21.78
C SER A 41 -1.93 -0.78 -21.46
N VAL A 42 -2.65 0.28 -21.11
CA VAL A 42 -2.02 1.48 -20.55
C VAL A 42 -1.29 1.04 -19.27
N PRO A 43 0.03 1.27 -19.14
CA PRO A 43 0.74 0.93 -17.93
C PRO A 43 0.06 1.65 -16.76
N SER A 44 -0.43 0.87 -15.79
CA SER A 44 -1.15 1.42 -14.64
C SER A 44 -0.22 2.33 -13.85
N GLN A 45 -0.45 3.63 -13.93
CA GLN A 45 0.31 4.67 -13.21
C GLN A 45 0.14 4.59 -11.68
N LYS A 46 -0.60 3.61 -11.16
CA LYS A 46 -1.08 3.60 -9.76
C LYS A 46 -0.28 2.71 -8.81
N LEU A 47 0.89 2.18 -9.21
CA LEU A 47 1.75 1.43 -8.29
C LEU A 47 2.90 2.31 -7.82
N LEU A 48 2.75 2.86 -6.61
CA LEU A 48 3.82 3.51 -5.88
C LEU A 48 4.66 2.42 -5.23
N SER A 49 5.88 2.22 -5.73
CA SER A 49 6.84 1.27 -5.15
C SER A 49 7.81 2.00 -4.26
N LEU A 50 7.80 1.69 -2.97
CA LEU A 50 8.76 2.19 -2.01
C LEU A 50 9.74 1.07 -1.68
N GLN A 51 10.99 1.25 -2.09
CA GLN A 51 12.07 0.31 -1.83
C GLN A 51 12.98 0.93 -0.76
N LEU A 52 12.99 0.33 0.42
CA LEU A 52 13.84 0.75 1.53
C LEU A 52 14.95 -0.29 1.72
N SER A 53 16.18 0.20 1.63
CA SER A 53 17.39 -0.57 1.91
C SER A 53 18.00 -0.06 3.21
N PHE A 54 18.18 -0.94 4.19
CA PHE A 54 18.70 -0.55 5.49
C PHE A 54 20.22 -0.78 5.53
N TRP A 55 20.98 0.32 5.57
CA TRP A 55 22.45 0.28 5.66
C TRP A 55 22.99 -0.50 6.87
N CYS A 56 22.25 -0.51 7.99
CA CYS A 56 22.61 -1.22 9.22
C CYS A 56 22.17 -2.69 9.25
N PHE A 57 21.36 -3.15 8.29
CA PHE A 57 20.83 -4.52 8.22
C PHE A 57 21.11 -5.09 6.83
N ARG A 58 22.38 -5.45 6.60
CA ARG A 58 22.95 -5.85 5.28
C ARG A 58 22.23 -7.01 4.57
N HIS A 59 21.30 -7.71 5.22
CA HIS A 59 20.54 -8.84 4.67
C HIS A 59 19.03 -8.58 4.54
N PHE A 60 18.54 -7.40 4.92
CA PHE A 60 17.11 -7.10 4.92
C PHE A 60 16.80 -5.96 3.96
N TYR A 61 15.83 -6.21 3.07
CA TYR A 61 15.28 -5.22 2.15
C TYR A 61 13.77 -5.21 2.30
N LEU A 62 13.17 -4.02 2.34
CA LEU A 62 11.73 -3.86 2.42
C LEU A 62 11.23 -3.26 1.11
N VAL A 63 10.30 -3.95 0.47
CA VAL A 63 9.61 -3.45 -0.72
C VAL A 63 8.14 -3.34 -0.40
N LEU A 64 7.64 -2.11 -0.38
CA LEU A 64 6.23 -1.81 -0.22
C LEU A 64 5.66 -1.43 -1.58
N TYR A 65 4.67 -2.19 -2.03
CA TYR A 65 3.86 -1.84 -3.19
C TYR A 65 2.55 -1.23 -2.69
N TRP A 66 2.35 0.05 -2.98
CA TRP A 66 1.13 0.76 -2.67
C TRP A 66 0.42 1.11 -3.97
N GLY A 67 -0.75 0.53 -4.20
CA GLY A 67 -1.53 0.89 -5.38
C GLY A 67 -3.01 0.68 -5.19
N LEU A 68 -3.79 1.57 -5.81
CA LEU A 68 -5.24 1.46 -5.88
C LEU A 68 -5.59 0.51 -7.02
N ASP A 69 -6.04 -0.70 -6.69
CA ASP A 69 -6.60 -1.63 -7.67
C ASP A 69 -7.94 -1.05 -8.17
N SER A 70 -7.91 -0.53 -9.40
CA SER A 70 -9.04 0.13 -10.05
C SER A 70 -9.73 -0.79 -11.07
N ARG A 71 -9.44 -2.11 -11.05
CA ARG A 71 -10.17 -3.05 -11.90
C ARG A 71 -11.64 -2.98 -11.50
N ALA A 72 -12.49 -2.50 -12.41
CA ALA A 72 -13.93 -2.52 -12.25
C ALA A 72 -14.33 -3.97 -11.97
N ARG A 73 -14.68 -4.23 -10.72
CA ARG A 73 -15.08 -5.54 -10.24
C ARG A 73 -16.53 -5.77 -10.67
N GLU A 74 -16.76 -5.84 -11.97
CA GLU A 74 -17.92 -6.54 -12.52
C GLU A 74 -17.64 -8.04 -12.45
N ARG A 75 -17.48 -8.53 -11.23
CA ARG A 75 -17.77 -9.93 -10.92
C ARG A 75 -18.82 -9.87 -9.83
N THR A 76 -20.06 -9.98 -10.24
CA THR A 76 -21.21 -10.45 -9.46
C THR A 76 -20.94 -11.87 -8.97
N SER A 77 -19.85 -12.08 -8.26
CA SER A 77 -19.73 -13.22 -7.39
C SER A 77 -20.41 -12.78 -6.11
N ALA A 78 -21.50 -13.44 -5.76
CA ALA A 78 -22.14 -13.36 -4.46
C ALA A 78 -21.08 -13.62 -3.38
N VAL A 79 -20.37 -12.57 -2.96
CA VAL A 79 -19.48 -12.66 -1.81
C VAL A 79 -20.40 -12.48 -0.62
N PRO A 80 -20.60 -13.52 0.20
CA PRO A 80 -21.55 -13.44 1.29
C PRO A 80 -21.12 -12.32 2.24
N ILE A 81 -22.08 -11.73 2.93
CA ILE A 81 -21.99 -10.61 3.90
C ILE A 81 -20.77 -10.75 4.85
N VAL A 82 -20.32 -11.98 5.08
CA VAL A 82 -19.10 -12.38 5.81
C VAL A 82 -17.82 -11.68 5.31
N SER A 83 -17.68 -11.42 4.01
CA SER A 83 -16.47 -10.78 3.45
C SER A 83 -16.33 -9.30 3.82
N GLY A 84 -17.45 -8.57 3.87
CA GLY A 84 -17.47 -7.17 4.28
C GLY A 84 -17.23 -7.04 5.78
N LEU A 85 -17.78 -7.95 6.59
CA LEU A 85 -17.58 -7.99 8.03
C LEU A 85 -16.12 -8.34 8.39
N LEU A 86 -15.53 -9.30 7.68
CA LEU A 86 -14.12 -9.68 7.85
C LEU A 86 -13.20 -8.53 7.43
N ALA A 87 -13.40 -7.94 6.24
CA ALA A 87 -12.55 -6.85 5.76
C ALA A 87 -12.59 -5.62 6.67
N ASN A 88 -13.78 -5.21 7.10
CA ASN A 88 -13.94 -4.10 8.04
C ASN A 88 -13.43 -4.46 9.44
N GLY A 89 -13.66 -5.70 9.88
CA GLY A 89 -13.16 -6.21 11.15
C GLY A 89 -11.63 -6.19 11.23
N THR A 90 -10.93 -6.64 10.18
CA THR A 90 -9.46 -6.62 10.13
C THR A 90 -8.91 -5.18 10.15
N LEU A 91 -9.57 -4.25 9.47
CA LEU A 91 -9.19 -2.83 9.49
C LEU A 91 -9.42 -2.17 10.86
N ILE A 92 -10.51 -2.49 11.55
CA ILE A 92 -10.77 -1.99 12.91
C ILE A 92 -9.77 -2.58 13.90
N LEU A 93 -9.52 -3.89 13.84
CA LEU A 93 -8.57 -4.57 14.71
C LEU A 93 -7.15 -4.03 14.55
N SER A 94 -6.68 -3.91 13.31
CA SER A 94 -5.33 -3.38 13.03
C SER A 94 -5.17 -1.95 13.54
N LYS A 95 -6.16 -1.08 13.33
CA LYS A 95 -6.16 0.28 13.90
C LYS A 95 -6.15 0.29 15.43
N GLY A 96 -6.96 -0.58 16.06
CA GLY A 96 -7.01 -0.72 17.51
C GLY A 96 -5.68 -1.16 18.11
N ILE A 97 -5.04 -2.17 17.51
CA ILE A 97 -3.72 -2.66 17.92
C ILE A 97 -2.68 -1.54 17.80
N CYS A 98 -2.64 -0.84 16.66
CA CYS A 98 -1.72 0.28 16.47
C CYS A 98 -1.93 1.39 17.52
N PHE A 99 -3.19 1.71 17.85
CA PHE A 99 -3.50 2.72 18.85
C PHE A 99 -3.05 2.31 20.26
N ILE A 100 -3.27 1.05 20.66
CA ILE A 100 -2.81 0.52 21.95
C ILE A 100 -1.28 0.57 22.04
N LEU A 101 -0.58 0.10 20.99
CA LEU A 101 0.88 0.12 20.95
C LEU A 101 1.43 1.55 21.02
N ALA A 102 0.85 2.49 20.28
CA ALA A 102 1.22 3.89 20.33
C ALA A 102 1.01 4.48 21.74
N SER A 103 -0.12 4.17 22.37
CA SER A 103 -0.40 4.58 23.76
C SER A 103 0.63 4.05 24.75
N LEU A 104 0.97 2.76 24.67
CA LEU A 104 1.99 2.15 25.54
C LEU A 104 3.36 2.82 25.37
N ILE A 105 3.76 3.13 24.13
CA ILE A 105 5.02 3.84 23.86
C ILE A 105 4.98 5.24 24.46
N ILE A 106 3.86 5.97 24.32
CA ILE A 106 3.70 7.30 24.90
C ILE A 106 3.81 7.24 26.43
N PHE A 107 3.14 6.27 27.07
CA PHE A 107 3.25 6.07 28.52
C PHE A 107 4.66 5.72 28.97
N TRP A 108 5.36 4.87 28.20
CA TRP A 108 6.75 4.53 28.47
C TRP A 108 7.64 5.77 28.42
N VAL A 109 7.55 6.56 27.34
CA VAL A 109 8.34 7.78 27.18
C VAL A 109 8.03 8.78 28.30
N ALA A 110 6.76 8.96 28.66
CA ALA A 110 6.37 9.81 29.78
C ALA A 110 6.97 9.34 31.11
N TYR A 111 7.01 8.02 31.35
CA TYR A 111 7.63 7.42 32.53
C TYR A 111 9.14 7.68 32.57
N GLU A 112 9.84 7.52 31.45
CA GLU A 112 11.28 7.79 31.35
C GLU A 112 11.60 9.28 31.57
N ILE A 113 10.81 10.19 30.99
CA ILE A 113 10.95 11.63 31.23
C ILE A 113 10.76 11.94 32.71
N LYS A 114 9.74 11.36 33.36
CA LYS A 114 9.52 11.49 34.81
C LYS A 114 10.72 10.97 35.59
N SER A 115 11.27 9.82 35.20
CA SER A 115 12.43 9.19 35.84
C SER A 115 13.65 10.10 35.78
N LEU A 116 13.92 10.67 34.59
CA LEU A 116 15.00 11.63 34.36
C LEU A 116 14.84 12.93 35.15
N LEU A 117 13.61 13.43 35.31
CA LEU A 117 13.31 14.61 36.11
C LEU A 117 13.41 14.36 37.62
N GLY A 118 13.64 13.10 38.05
CA GLY A 118 13.73 12.74 39.47
C GLY A 118 12.43 12.92 40.23
N VAL A 119 11.30 13.12 39.54
CA VAL A 119 9.99 13.24 40.16
C VAL A 119 9.58 11.85 40.62
N ASP A 120 9.44 11.64 41.92
CA ASP A 120 9.02 10.35 42.46
C ASP A 120 7.49 10.31 42.68
N LEU A 121 6.78 9.73 41.71
CA LEU A 121 5.31 9.57 41.71
C LEU A 121 4.81 8.66 42.84
N PHE A 122 5.66 7.77 43.36
CA PHE A 122 5.28 6.74 44.31
C PHE A 122 6.19 6.76 45.54
N LYS A 123 6.47 7.96 46.07
CA LYS A 123 7.32 8.17 47.25
C LYS A 123 6.99 7.26 48.44
N ASN A 124 5.73 6.85 48.58
CA ASN A 124 5.23 6.02 49.68
C ASN A 124 4.38 4.83 49.20
N PHE A 125 4.52 4.40 47.93
CA PHE A 125 3.70 3.32 47.38
C PHE A 125 4.57 2.12 47.03
N HIS A 126 4.70 1.19 47.96
CA HIS A 126 5.32 -0.10 47.69
C HIS A 126 4.27 -1.09 47.20
N LEU A 127 4.51 -1.70 46.05
CA LEU A 127 3.65 -2.78 45.51
C LEU A 127 3.40 -3.91 46.53
N VAL A 128 4.38 -4.16 47.41
CA VAL A 128 4.30 -5.14 48.50
C VAL A 128 3.21 -4.80 49.51
N ASP A 129 3.04 -3.53 49.86
CA ASP A 129 2.03 -3.10 50.84
C ASP A 129 0.61 -3.24 50.26
N LEU A 130 0.43 -2.97 48.96
CA LEU A 130 -0.84 -3.19 48.27
C LEU A 130 -1.22 -4.68 48.23
N ILE A 131 -0.26 -5.55 47.89
CA ILE A 131 -0.48 -7.01 47.87
C ILE A 131 -0.85 -7.54 49.25
N ARG A 132 -0.21 -7.04 50.32
CA ARG A 132 -0.55 -7.39 51.71
C ARG A 132 -1.92 -6.88 52.15
N SER A 133 -2.43 -5.80 51.57
CA SER A 133 -3.76 -5.28 51.90
C SER A 133 -4.91 -6.02 51.21
N LEU A 134 -4.60 -6.73 50.12
CA LEU A 134 -5.57 -7.47 49.29
C LEU A 134 -5.70 -8.96 49.66
N LEU A 135 -4.81 -9.47 50.52
CA LEU A 135 -4.72 -10.87 50.93
C LEU A 135 -5.00 -11.00 52.42
#